data_AF-K9KFS8-F1
#
_entry.id   AF-K9KFS8-F1
#
_cell.length_a   1.000
_cell.length_b   1.000
_cell.length_c   1.000
_cell.angle_alpha   90.00
_cell.angle_beta   90.00
_cell.angle_gamma   90.00
#
_symmetry.space_group_name_H-M   'P 1'
#
loop_
_entity.id
_entity.type
_entity.pdbx_description
1 polymer ?
#
loop_
_entity_poly.entity_id
_entity_poly.type
_entity_poly.pdbx_seq_one_letter_code
_entity_poly.pdbx_strand_id
1 'polypeptide(L)'
;SRGANFITQILLRPGASDLTGSFRLYRKEVLQKLIEKCVSKGYVFQMEMIIRARQLNYTIGEVPISFVDRVYGESKLGGNEIVSFLKGLLTLFATT
;
A
#
# COMPACT_ATOMS: atom_id res chain seq x y z
N SER A 1 -2.69 8.61 -4.28
CA SER A 1 -2.99 9.04 -5.68
C SER A 1 -4.21 8.30 -6.18
N ARG A 2 -5.23 8.99 -6.71
CA ARG A 2 -6.50 8.38 -7.15
C ARG A 2 -6.31 7.35 -8.27
N GLY A 3 -5.41 7.61 -9.21
CA GLY A 3 -5.13 6.69 -10.34
C GLY A 3 -4.44 5.40 -9.91
N ALA A 4 -3.45 5.48 -9.01
CA ALA A 4 -2.79 4.31 -8.46
C ALA A 4 -3.75 3.42 -7.66
N ASN A 5 -4.61 4.01 -6.83
CA ASN A 5 -5.66 3.28 -6.11
C ASN A 5 -6.64 2.59 -7.08
N PHE A 6 -7.04 3.25 -8.17
CA PHE A 6 -7.95 2.68 -9.17
C PHE A 6 -7.35 1.44 -9.87
N ILE A 7 -6.08 1.51 -10.29
CA ILE A 7 -5.38 0.39 -10.93
C ILE A 7 -5.26 -0.80 -9.97
N THR A 8 -4.93 -0.56 -8.70
CA THR A 8 -4.83 -1.62 -7.69
C THR A 8 -6.18 -2.25 -7.34
N GLN A 9 -7.25 -1.45 -7.30
CA GLN A 9 -8.59 -1.97 -7.08
C GLN A 9 -9.04 -2.94 -8.17
N ILE A 10 -8.75 -2.62 -9.44
CA ILE A 10 -9.08 -3.48 -10.58
C ILE A 10 -8.26 -4.78 -10.52
N LEU A 11 -6.96 -4.68 -10.28
CA LEU A 11 -6.05 -5.82 -10.41
C LEU A 11 -6.07 -6.77 -9.20
N LEU A 12 -6.19 -6.25 -7.98
CA LEU A 12 -5.97 -7.03 -6.76
C LEU A 12 -7.20 -7.11 -5.84
N ARG A 13 -8.26 -6.34 -6.12
CA ARG A 13 -9.50 -6.26 -5.31
C ARG A 13 -9.27 -6.34 -3.79
N PRO A 14 -8.36 -5.53 -3.22
CA PRO A 14 -7.93 -5.71 -1.84
C PRO A 14 -9.00 -5.35 -0.79
N GLY A 15 -10.08 -4.69 -1.20
CA GLY A 15 -11.16 -4.26 -0.30
C GLY A 15 -10.80 -3.06 0.59
N ALA A 16 -9.71 -2.34 0.27
CA ALA A 16 -9.29 -1.11 0.95
C ALA A 16 -9.24 0.05 -0.07
N SER A 17 -9.98 1.12 0.18
CA SER A 17 -10.12 2.28 -0.70
C SER A 17 -8.83 3.09 -0.86
N ASP A 18 -7.95 3.13 0.15
CA ASP A 18 -6.63 3.79 0.04
C ASP A 18 -5.44 2.84 0.28
N LEU A 19 -4.76 2.52 -0.81
CA LEU A 19 -3.60 1.62 -0.82
C LEU A 19 -2.28 2.41 -0.88
N THR A 20 -2.36 3.70 -1.19
CA THR A 20 -1.23 4.61 -1.33
C THR A 20 -0.93 5.43 -0.08
N GLY A 21 -1.88 5.57 0.83
CA GLY A 21 -1.68 6.26 2.11
C GLY A 21 -0.79 5.46 3.06
N SER A 22 0.19 6.11 3.67
CA SER A 22 1.13 5.48 4.61
C SER A 22 0.67 5.55 6.07
N PHE A 23 -0.35 6.35 6.37
CA PHE A 23 -0.81 6.58 7.73
C PHE A 23 -1.74 5.44 8.17
N ARG A 24 -1.18 4.47 8.89
CA ARG A 24 -1.86 3.22 9.26
C ARG A 24 -1.47 2.75 10.66
N LEU A 25 -2.40 2.06 11.30
CA LEU A 25 -2.21 1.40 12.58
C LEU A 25 -2.25 -0.12 12.37
N TYR A 26 -1.29 -0.82 12.97
CA TYR A 26 -1.23 -2.28 12.96
C TYR A 26 -1.15 -2.79 14.40
N ARG A 27 -1.79 -3.93 14.67
CA ARG A 27 -1.47 -4.71 15.88
C ARG A 27 -0.04 -5.22 15.76
N LYS A 28 0.68 -5.30 16.88
CA LYS A 28 2.10 -5.67 16.91
C LYS A 28 2.36 -7.02 16.23
N GLU A 29 1.56 -8.02 16.58
CA GLU A 29 1.70 -9.41 16.10
C GLU A 29 1.39 -9.51 14.60
N VAL A 30 0.45 -8.70 14.12
CA VAL A 30 0.10 -8.61 12.70
C VAL A 30 1.24 -7.95 11.94
N LEU A 31 1.75 -6.81 12.42
CA LEU A 31 2.85 -6.10 11.79
C LEU A 31 4.10 -6.97 11.68
N GLN A 32 4.44 -7.71 12.74
CA GLN A 32 5.59 -8.62 12.74
C GLN A 32 5.47 -9.67 11.63
N LYS A 33 4.33 -10.38 11.56
CA LYS A 33 4.09 -11.39 10.52
C LYS A 33 4.10 -10.81 9.10
N LEU A 34 3.60 -9.58 8.93
CA LEU A 34 3.60 -8.93 7.64
C LEU A 34 5.02 -8.53 7.21
N ILE A 35 5.83 -8.00 8.12
CA ILE A 35 7.24 -7.64 7.86
C ILE A 35 8.06 -8.88 7.51
N GLU A 36 7.91 -9.97 8.26
CA GLU A 36 8.63 -11.24 8.00
C GLU A 36 8.40 -11.75 6.58
N LYS A 37 7.20 -11.54 6.03
CA LYS A 37 6.87 -11.98 4.68
C LYS A 37 7.21 -10.94 3.62
N CYS A 38 7.28 -9.65 3.97
CA CYS A 38 7.43 -8.55 3.03
C CYS A 38 8.80 -8.56 2.33
N VAL A 39 8.81 -8.37 1.01
CA VAL A 39 10.05 -8.39 0.20
C VAL A 39 10.32 -7.03 -0.46
N SER A 40 9.28 -6.23 -0.73
CA SER A 40 9.45 -4.95 -1.43
C SER A 40 10.11 -3.88 -0.55
N LYS A 41 10.84 -3.00 -1.21
CA LYS A 41 11.48 -1.81 -0.63
C LYS A 41 10.84 -0.55 -1.18
N GLY A 42 11.04 0.57 -0.49
CA GLY A 42 10.50 1.88 -0.91
C GLY A 42 8.98 1.97 -0.73
N TYR A 43 8.32 2.78 -1.56
CA TYR A 43 6.88 3.05 -1.41
C TYR A 43 5.98 1.84 -1.70
N VAL A 44 6.49 0.87 -2.48
CA VAL A 44 5.79 -0.38 -2.84
C VAL A 44 5.45 -1.23 -1.61
N PHE A 45 6.31 -1.17 -0.57
CA PHE A 45 6.10 -1.83 0.71
C PHE A 45 4.69 -1.57 1.27
N GLN A 46 4.21 -0.33 1.17
CA GLN A 46 2.93 0.06 1.78
C GLN A 46 1.77 -0.71 1.17
N MET A 47 1.75 -0.83 -0.15
CA MET A 47 0.73 -1.59 -0.86
C MET A 47 0.83 -3.09 -0.54
N GLU A 48 2.05 -3.64 -0.56
CA GLU A 48 2.31 -5.06 -0.26
C GLU A 48 1.79 -5.47 1.12
N MET A 49 1.97 -4.60 2.13
CA MET A 49 1.49 -4.85 3.48
C MET A 49 -0.02 -5.06 3.56
N ILE A 50 -0.83 -4.29 2.80
CA ILE A 50 -2.28 -4.47 2.77
C ILE A 50 -2.66 -5.76 2.04
N ILE A 51 -2.03 -6.03 0.90
CA ILE A 51 -2.33 -7.23 0.10
C ILE A 51 -2.02 -8.49 0.91
N ARG A 52 -0.86 -8.53 1.58
CA ARG A 52 -0.49 -9.63 2.47
C ARG A 52 -1.41 -9.73 3.68
N ALA A 53 -1.84 -8.60 4.25
CA ALA A 53 -2.81 -8.62 5.34
C ALA A 53 -4.13 -9.26 4.90
N ARG A 54 -4.57 -8.96 3.68
CA ARG A 54 -5.75 -9.56 3.08
C ARG A 54 -5.57 -11.06 2.81
N GLN A 55 -4.45 -11.46 2.23
CA GLN A 55 -4.11 -12.88 1.97
C GLN A 55 -4.04 -13.71 3.26
N LEU A 56 -3.57 -13.11 4.35
CA LEU A 56 -3.53 -13.74 5.68
C LEU A 56 -4.88 -13.69 6.41
N ASN A 57 -5.96 -13.25 5.74
CA ASN A 57 -7.32 -13.14 6.28
C ASN A 57 -7.44 -12.25 7.52
N TYR A 58 -6.59 -11.22 7.66
CA TYR A 58 -6.78 -10.22 8.70
C TYR A 58 -7.93 -9.27 8.36
N THR A 59 -8.55 -8.72 9.41
CA THR A 59 -9.57 -7.68 9.28
C THR A 59 -8.92 -6.34 9.00
N ILE A 60 -9.39 -5.66 7.95
CA ILE A 60 -8.92 -4.33 7.55
C ILE A 60 -10.10 -3.37 7.70
N GLY A 61 -9.90 -2.28 8.42
CA GLY A 61 -10.87 -1.21 8.59
C GLY A 61 -10.28 0.12 8.13
N GLU A 62 -11.14 1.01 7.62
CA GLU A 62 -10.74 2.32 7.15
C GLU A 62 -11.42 3.41 7.98
N VAL A 63 -10.64 4.41 8.38
CA VAL A 63 -11.14 5.59 9.11
C VAL A 63 -10.85 6.80 8.23
N PRO A 64 -11.87 7.58 7.84
CA PRO A 64 -11.67 8.75 6.99
C PRO A 64 -10.87 9.83 7.72
N ILE A 65 -9.91 10.42 7.02
CA ILE A 65 -9.09 11.53 7.52
C ILE A 65 -9.15 12.72 6.56
N SER A 66 -8.98 13.93 7.10
CA SER A 66 -8.74 15.12 6.30
C SER A 66 -7.23 15.25 6.04
N PHE A 67 -6.81 15.01 4.81
CA PHE A 67 -5.41 15.21 4.40
C PHE A 67 -5.18 16.69 4.11
N VAL A 68 -4.24 17.31 4.83
CA VAL A 68 -3.85 18.71 4.63
C VAL A 68 -2.56 18.75 3.82
N ASP A 69 -2.53 19.57 2.78
CA ASP A 69 -1.34 19.69 1.94
C ASP A 69 -0.16 20.30 2.71
N ARG A 70 1.03 19.77 2.44
CA ARG A 70 2.28 20.28 3.00
C ARG A 70 2.53 21.69 2.46
N VAL A 71 2.67 22.67 3.36
CA VAL A 71 2.91 24.08 3.00
C VAL A 71 4.39 24.37 2.69
N TYR A 72 5.32 23.61 3.28
CA TYR A 72 6.76 23.83 3.15
C TYR A 72 7.53 22.56 2.79
N GLY A 73 8.45 22.67 1.82
CA GLY A 73 9.33 21.60 1.35
C GLY A 73 8.82 20.89 0.09
N GLU A 74 9.74 20.31 -0.68
CA GLU A 74 9.41 19.65 -1.94
C GLU A 74 9.00 18.18 -1.77
N SER A 75 8.22 17.69 -2.74
CA SER A 75 7.84 16.28 -2.82
C SER A 75 9.05 15.41 -3.10
N LYS A 76 9.23 14.34 -2.31
CA LYS A 76 10.24 13.30 -2.55
C LYS A 76 9.72 12.17 -3.45
N LEU A 77 8.47 12.27 -3.91
CA LEU A 77 7.85 11.29 -4.82
C LEU A 77 8.11 11.72 -6.27
N GLY A 78 8.98 10.99 -6.96
CA GLY A 78 9.27 11.17 -8.40
C GLY A 78 8.62 10.10 -9.28
N GLY A 79 8.73 10.24 -10.60
CA GLY A 79 8.14 9.30 -11.58
C GLY A 79 8.66 7.85 -11.47
N ASN A 80 9.90 7.66 -11.04
CA ASN A 80 10.49 6.33 -10.82
C ASN A 80 9.77 5.53 -9.71
N GLU A 81 9.15 6.21 -8.74
CA GLU A 81 8.36 5.55 -7.70
C GLU A 81 7.06 4.98 -8.27
N ILE A 82 6.46 5.65 -9.25
CA ILE A 82 5.25 5.17 -9.94
C ILE A 82 5.56 3.89 -10.71
N VAL A 83 6.70 3.86 -11.42
CA VAL A 83 7.13 2.66 -12.16
C VAL A 83 7.40 1.50 -11.20
N SER A 84 8.07 1.76 -10.07
CA SER A 84 8.33 0.76 -9.04
C SER A 84 7.04 0.22 -8.43
N PHE A 85 6.06 1.10 -8.19
CA PHE A 85 4.73 0.74 -7.73
C PHE A 85 4.02 -0.20 -8.72
N LEU A 86 3.99 0.13 -10.01
CA LEU A 86 3.38 -0.72 -11.03
C LEU A 86 4.08 -2.08 -11.16
N LYS A 87 5.41 -2.11 -11.11
CA LYS A 87 6.17 -3.38 -11.13
C LYS A 87 5.84 -4.25 -9.92
N GLY A 88 5.85 -3.66 -8.72
CA GLY A 88 5.51 -4.39 -7.49
C GLY A 88 4.08 -4.92 -7.51
N LEU A 89 3.15 -4.14 -8.06
CA LEU A 89 1.77 -4.57 -8.25
C LEU A 89 1.67 -5.79 -9.18
N LEU A 90 2.38 -5.78 -10.31
CA LEU A 90 2.42 -6.93 -11.23
C LEU A 90 3.07 -8.16 -10.59
N THR A 91 4.17 -7.98 -9.84
CA THR A 91 4.81 -9.08 -9.11
C THR A 91 3.86 -9.68 -8.06
N LEU A 92 3.18 -8.84 -7.29
CA LEU A 92 2.21 -9.30 -6.31
C LEU A 92 1.02 -9.98 -6.97
N PHE A 93 0.53 -9.48 -8.11
CA PHE A 93 -0.51 -10.15 -8.89
C PHE A 93 -0.08 -11.53 -9.40
N ALA A 94 1.16 -11.68 -9.88
CA ALA A 94 1.67 -12.95 -10.38
C ALA A 94 2.00 -13.97 -9.27
N THR A 95 2.22 -13.50 -8.04
CA THR A 95 2.60 -14.33 -6.88
C THR A 95 1.44 -14.58 -5.90
N THR A 96 0.29 -13.94 -6.14
CA THR A 96 -0.97 -14.16 -5.42
C THR A 96 -1.80 -15.20 -6.14
#